data_AF-A0A1B7LKU4-F1
#
_entry.id   AF-A0A1B7LKU4-F1
#
_cell.length_a   1.000
_cell.length_b   1.000
_cell.length_c   1.000
_cell.angle_alpha   90.00
_cell.angle_beta   90.00
_cell.angle_gamma   90.00
#
_symmetry.space_group_name_H-M   'P 1'
#
loop_
_entity.id
_entity.type
_entity.pdbx_description
1 polymer ?
#
loop_
_entity_poly.entity_id
_entity_poly.type
_entity_poly.pdbx_seq_one_letter_code
_entity_poly.pdbx_strand_id
1 'polypeptide(L)'
;MIKLNLVYFTSILNRNVYDEFGDILGKLKDVYVSTEKGYPIFIGYKILKNREDFYYEFRNINFYEDRGKILIKVSGVFNIIPQSYKYILSKHLLNKQIVDINGKKVVKIMDFHIANICGEVRIVAVESGFTSYLRRFNVKNVPLLLKKIINYIFKKSVDTVIKWEDMESVEFAENNLSISIPHQKISTMHPADIASILEDLNDNDRKRLFESFNDDLASEILEEMEDNNIRVDLIKNLSDSKIISILDYISNYELADILEEMDDKSKERILINLEESDINTIRTIMSYEDNTVGSIMNTEFISFNLNVKLGEMFDIIKDVNFKDEYLYNIYVVDEENILKGVIDFKSLMFGDRDVHVFDIMDVKFIFLYDEDELNKAVDKFLKYDLVSIPVVDKNMKICGSLFIHDILTKDFFKI
;
A
#
# COMPACT_ATOMS: atom_id res chain seq x y z
N MET A 1 -23.32 13.39 -37.61
CA MET A 1 -23.14 12.07 -36.99
C MET A 1 -21.69 11.62 -37.14
N ILE A 2 -20.95 11.55 -36.04
CA ILE A 2 -19.52 11.18 -36.00
C ILE A 2 -19.41 9.81 -35.35
N LYS A 3 -18.62 8.88 -35.92
CA LYS A 3 -18.37 7.57 -35.30
C LYS A 3 -17.42 7.75 -34.10
N LEU A 4 -17.79 7.19 -32.96
CA LEU A 4 -16.98 7.21 -31.74
C LEU A 4 -16.26 5.86 -31.60
N ASN A 5 -14.94 5.90 -31.48
CA ASN A 5 -14.12 4.71 -31.22
C ASN A 5 -13.87 4.49 -29.72
N LEU A 6 -14.03 5.53 -28.90
CA LEU A 6 -13.89 5.51 -27.44
C LEU A 6 -15.14 6.14 -26.84
N VAL A 7 -15.76 5.46 -25.88
CA VAL A 7 -17.01 5.90 -25.23
C VAL A 7 -16.98 5.56 -23.75
N TYR A 8 -17.71 6.32 -22.94
CA TYR A 8 -17.96 6.00 -21.54
C TYR A 8 -19.11 5.01 -21.40
N PHE A 9 -18.94 3.97 -20.61
CA PHE A 9 -20.01 3.00 -20.36
C PHE A 9 -21.27 3.67 -19.80
N THR A 10 -21.14 4.57 -18.83
CA THR A 10 -22.32 5.25 -18.27
C THR A 10 -23.06 6.13 -19.28
N SER A 11 -22.37 6.63 -20.31
CA SER A 11 -22.95 7.51 -21.33
C SER A 11 -23.88 6.79 -22.32
N ILE A 12 -23.68 5.48 -22.50
CA ILE A 12 -24.47 4.62 -23.39
C ILE A 12 -25.66 3.97 -22.66
N LEU A 13 -25.68 3.98 -21.33
CA LEU A 13 -26.81 3.47 -20.56
C LEU A 13 -28.08 4.28 -20.82
N ASN A 14 -29.21 3.57 -20.84
CA ASN A 14 -30.56 4.07 -21.12
C ASN A 14 -30.74 4.75 -22.50
N ARG A 15 -29.77 4.61 -23.41
CA ARG A 15 -29.88 5.09 -24.79
C ARG A 15 -30.60 4.06 -25.67
N ASN A 16 -31.29 4.55 -26.69
CA ASN A 16 -31.94 3.69 -27.67
C ASN A 16 -30.89 2.96 -28.51
N VAL A 17 -31.12 1.67 -28.72
CA VAL A 17 -30.36 0.81 -29.62
C VAL A 17 -31.16 0.65 -30.90
N TYR A 18 -30.53 0.98 -32.03
CA TYR A 18 -31.11 0.93 -33.36
C TYR A 18 -30.50 -0.24 -34.13
N ASP A 19 -31.32 -1.00 -34.84
CA ASP A 19 -30.81 -2.04 -35.75
C ASP A 19 -30.34 -1.45 -37.10
N GLU A 20 -30.01 -2.34 -38.03
CA GLU A 20 -29.53 -1.99 -39.37
C GLU A 20 -30.58 -1.33 -40.27
N PHE A 21 -31.87 -1.49 -39.94
CA PHE A 21 -32.99 -0.85 -40.64
C PHE A 21 -33.38 0.48 -40.00
N GLY A 22 -32.83 0.80 -38.83
CA GLY A 22 -33.12 2.02 -38.08
C GLY A 22 -34.29 1.88 -37.11
N ASP A 23 -34.79 0.66 -36.89
CA ASP A 23 -35.83 0.38 -35.91
C ASP A 23 -35.25 0.33 -34.49
N ILE A 24 -36.06 0.74 -33.52
CA ILE A 24 -35.64 0.77 -32.11
C ILE A 24 -35.83 -0.63 -31.51
N LEU A 25 -34.71 -1.29 -31.18
CA LEU A 25 -34.71 -2.55 -30.44
C LEU A 25 -35.14 -2.35 -28.99
N GLY A 26 -34.72 -1.25 -28.36
CA GLY A 26 -35.04 -0.90 -26.98
C GLY A 26 -33.98 0.00 -26.36
N LYS A 27 -33.94 0.10 -25.03
CA LYS A 27 -32.93 0.88 -24.30
C LYS A 27 -31.86 -0.01 -23.70
N LEU A 28 -30.58 0.31 -23.92
CA LEU A 28 -29.48 -0.41 -23.29
C LEU A 28 -29.52 -0.22 -21.76
N LYS A 29 -29.54 -1.32 -21.01
CA LYS A 29 -29.55 -1.32 -19.54
C LYS A 29 -28.24 -1.77 -18.94
N ASP A 30 -27.61 -2.77 -19.55
CA ASP A 30 -26.37 -3.33 -19.05
C ASP A 30 -25.69 -4.19 -20.11
N VAL A 31 -24.51 -4.69 -19.80
CA VAL A 31 -23.71 -5.56 -20.65
C VAL A 31 -23.13 -6.73 -19.87
N TYR A 32 -23.02 -7.86 -20.55
CA TYR A 32 -22.30 -9.02 -20.08
C TYR A 32 -20.85 -8.96 -20.56
N VAL A 33 -19.91 -9.34 -19.71
CA VAL A 33 -18.47 -9.22 -19.97
C VAL A 33 -17.76 -10.56 -19.75
N SER A 34 -16.76 -10.86 -20.58
CA SER A 34 -15.80 -11.95 -20.36
C SER A 34 -14.41 -11.37 -20.07
N THR A 35 -13.71 -11.99 -19.12
CA THR A 35 -12.34 -11.64 -18.69
C THR A 35 -11.31 -12.72 -19.06
N GLU A 36 -11.69 -13.73 -19.85
CA GLU A 36 -10.86 -14.92 -20.08
C GLU A 36 -9.53 -14.62 -20.81
N LYS A 37 -9.43 -13.52 -21.58
CA LYS A 37 -8.22 -13.13 -22.33
C LYS A 37 -8.04 -11.61 -22.44
N GLY A 38 -7.05 -11.07 -21.73
CA GLY A 38 -6.61 -9.67 -21.85
C GLY A 38 -7.68 -8.66 -21.42
N TYR A 39 -7.86 -7.60 -22.21
CA TYR A 39 -8.89 -6.57 -21.97
C TYR A 39 -10.31 -7.16 -22.02
N PRO A 40 -11.17 -6.93 -21.01
CA PRO A 40 -12.50 -7.53 -20.94
C PRO A 40 -13.35 -7.17 -22.13
N ILE A 41 -14.07 -8.14 -22.65
CA ILE A 41 -14.86 -8.03 -23.88
C ILE A 41 -16.35 -8.09 -23.58
N PHE A 42 -17.13 -7.27 -24.27
CA PHE A 42 -18.59 -7.32 -24.21
C PHE A 42 -19.11 -8.49 -25.05
N ILE A 43 -19.84 -9.40 -24.41
CA ILE A 43 -20.33 -10.65 -25.01
C ILE A 43 -21.85 -10.74 -25.05
N GLY A 44 -22.55 -9.80 -24.42
CA GLY A 44 -24.01 -9.77 -24.39
C GLY A 44 -24.54 -8.43 -23.88
N TYR A 45 -25.80 -8.14 -24.21
CA TYR A 45 -26.41 -6.84 -23.98
C TYR A 45 -27.81 -7.01 -23.41
N LYS A 46 -28.07 -6.36 -22.27
CA LYS A 46 -29.39 -6.29 -21.65
C LYS A 46 -30.15 -5.08 -22.19
N ILE A 47 -31.25 -5.31 -22.89
CA ILE A 47 -32.06 -4.28 -23.55
C ILE A 47 -33.47 -4.26 -22.93
N LEU A 48 -33.91 -3.10 -22.45
CA LEU A 48 -35.28 -2.91 -21.98
C LEU A 48 -36.19 -2.49 -23.13
N LYS A 49 -37.23 -3.28 -23.42
CA LYS A 49 -38.28 -2.98 -24.39
C LYS A 49 -39.63 -3.28 -23.76
N ASN A 50 -40.60 -2.37 -23.86
CA ASN A 50 -41.95 -2.58 -23.33
C ASN A 50 -42.03 -2.99 -21.85
N ARG A 51 -41.10 -2.49 -21.01
CA ARG A 51 -40.95 -2.85 -19.58
C ARG A 51 -40.47 -4.28 -19.31
N GLU A 52 -40.05 -5.00 -20.35
CA GLU A 52 -39.46 -6.33 -20.25
C GLU A 52 -37.98 -6.29 -20.65
N ASP A 53 -37.18 -7.13 -20.00
CA ASP A 53 -35.76 -7.28 -20.26
C ASP A 53 -35.54 -8.33 -21.35
N PHE A 54 -34.86 -7.92 -22.42
CA PHE A 54 -34.40 -8.77 -23.50
C PHE A 54 -32.88 -8.85 -23.48
N TYR A 55 -32.35 -9.97 -23.96
CA TYR A 55 -30.92 -10.26 -23.92
C TYR A 55 -30.45 -10.60 -25.33
N TYR A 56 -29.47 -9.84 -25.80
CA TYR A 56 -28.97 -9.93 -27.17
C TYR A 56 -27.47 -10.10 -27.23
N GLU A 57 -27.02 -10.75 -28.30
CA GLU A 57 -25.67 -10.61 -28.86
C GLU A 57 -25.78 -9.88 -30.21
N PHE A 58 -24.77 -9.09 -30.55
CA PHE A 58 -24.72 -8.35 -31.80
C PHE A 58 -23.45 -8.72 -32.56
N ARG A 59 -23.56 -9.01 -33.86
CA ARG A 59 -22.38 -9.21 -34.70
C ARG A 59 -21.50 -7.96 -34.74
N ASN A 60 -22.12 -6.78 -34.85
CA ASN A 60 -21.42 -5.52 -34.72
C ASN A 60 -22.23 -4.56 -33.87
N ILE A 61 -21.54 -3.77 -33.07
CA ILE A 61 -22.09 -2.62 -32.35
C ILE A 61 -21.18 -1.41 -32.59
N ASN A 62 -21.79 -0.29 -32.95
CA ASN A 62 -21.08 0.95 -33.23
C ASN A 62 -21.75 2.11 -32.50
N PHE A 63 -20.92 3.02 -31.98
CA PHE A 63 -21.35 4.21 -31.27
C PHE A 63 -21.14 5.43 -32.14
N TYR A 64 -22.12 6.33 -32.13
CA TYR A 64 -22.04 7.58 -32.88
C TYR A 64 -22.49 8.75 -32.01
N GLU A 65 -21.93 9.92 -32.26
CA GLU A 65 -22.41 11.17 -31.70
C GLU A 65 -23.20 11.96 -32.74
N ASP A 66 -24.39 12.40 -32.35
CA ASP A 66 -25.17 13.37 -33.12
C ASP A 66 -25.76 14.43 -32.19
N ARG A 67 -25.38 15.70 -32.42
CA ARG A 67 -25.82 16.87 -31.64
C ARG A 67 -25.69 16.68 -30.12
N GLY A 68 -24.58 16.10 -29.67
CA GLY A 68 -24.29 15.85 -28.25
C GLY A 68 -25.10 14.71 -27.63
N LYS A 69 -25.73 13.86 -28.45
CA LYS A 69 -26.40 12.61 -28.02
C LYS A 69 -25.69 11.42 -28.64
N ILE A 70 -25.52 10.37 -27.83
CA ILE A 70 -24.95 9.10 -28.29
C ILE A 70 -26.06 8.24 -28.88
N LEU A 71 -25.79 7.71 -30.06
CA LEU A 71 -26.61 6.78 -30.81
C LEU A 71 -25.88 5.43 -30.86
N ILE A 72 -26.61 4.35 -30.60
CA ILE A 72 -26.08 2.98 -30.65
C ILE A 72 -26.70 2.29 -31.87
N LYS A 73 -25.88 1.85 -32.82
CA LYS A 73 -26.33 1.10 -33.99
C LYS A 73 -25.73 -0.30 -34.00
N VAL A 74 -26.56 -1.29 -34.24
CA VAL A 74 -26.19 -2.71 -34.22
C VAL A 74 -26.59 -3.41 -35.51
N SER A 75 -25.91 -4.52 -35.83
CA SER A 75 -26.24 -5.40 -36.96
C SER A 75 -26.09 -6.86 -36.54
N GLY A 76 -26.85 -7.77 -37.15
CA GLY A 76 -26.82 -9.19 -36.82
C GLY A 76 -27.21 -9.45 -35.37
N VAL A 77 -28.50 -9.26 -35.06
CA VAL A 77 -29.08 -9.38 -33.72
C VAL A 77 -29.42 -10.84 -33.44
N PHE A 78 -28.92 -11.39 -32.33
CA PHE A 78 -29.21 -12.74 -31.87
C PHE A 78 -29.77 -12.70 -30.44
N ASN A 79 -30.87 -13.41 -30.17
CA ASN A 79 -31.36 -13.56 -28.80
C ASN A 79 -30.47 -14.56 -28.04
N ILE A 80 -30.17 -14.27 -26.79
CA ILE A 80 -29.38 -15.14 -25.93
C ILE A 80 -30.12 -15.47 -24.64
N ILE A 81 -29.81 -16.63 -24.06
CA ILE A 81 -30.27 -17.01 -22.72
C ILE A 81 -29.15 -16.65 -21.74
N PRO A 82 -29.38 -15.80 -20.72
CA PRO A 82 -28.32 -15.28 -19.85
C PRO A 82 -27.54 -16.32 -19.04
N GLN A 83 -28.07 -17.54 -18.90
CA GLN A 83 -27.51 -18.58 -18.02
C GLN A 83 -26.07 -19.01 -18.39
N SER A 84 -25.60 -18.71 -19.61
CA SER A 84 -24.22 -18.95 -20.04
C SER A 84 -23.23 -17.83 -19.69
N TYR A 85 -23.70 -16.66 -19.26
CA TYR A 85 -22.85 -15.46 -19.05
C TYR A 85 -22.80 -15.07 -17.57
N LYS A 86 -21.61 -15.12 -16.98
CA LYS A 86 -21.43 -14.99 -15.52
C LYS A 86 -21.41 -13.55 -14.99
N TYR A 87 -21.00 -12.56 -15.81
CA TYR A 87 -20.69 -11.21 -15.31
C TYR A 87 -21.49 -10.11 -16.00
N ILE A 88 -22.35 -9.45 -15.23
CA ILE A 88 -22.95 -8.15 -15.60
C ILE A 88 -22.03 -7.01 -15.13
N LEU A 89 -21.71 -6.05 -16.00
CA LEU A 89 -20.74 -4.99 -15.73
C LEU A 89 -21.16 -4.07 -14.59
N SER A 90 -22.40 -3.54 -14.63
CA SER A 90 -22.83 -2.57 -13.61
C SER A 90 -22.95 -3.16 -12.20
N LYS A 91 -23.33 -4.44 -12.09
CA LYS A 91 -23.49 -5.12 -10.80
C LYS A 91 -22.15 -5.57 -10.21
N HIS A 92 -21.24 -6.06 -11.05
CA HIS A 92 -20.05 -6.77 -10.55
C HIS A 92 -18.76 -5.96 -10.57
N LEU A 93 -18.67 -4.88 -11.36
CA LEU A 93 -17.43 -4.10 -11.48
C LEU A 93 -17.63 -2.60 -11.20
N LEU A 94 -18.81 -2.04 -11.49
CA LEU A 94 -19.06 -0.62 -11.20
C LEU A 94 -19.17 -0.38 -9.70
N ASN A 95 -18.59 0.72 -9.23
CA ASN A 95 -18.50 1.11 -7.82
C ASN A 95 -17.68 0.14 -6.95
N LYS A 96 -16.86 -0.72 -7.55
CA LYS A 96 -15.92 -1.61 -6.85
C LYS A 96 -14.59 -0.92 -6.56
N GLN A 97 -13.95 -1.32 -5.47
CA GLN A 97 -12.59 -0.86 -5.14
C GLN A 97 -11.56 -1.69 -5.92
N ILE A 98 -10.54 -1.00 -6.43
CA ILE A 98 -9.38 -1.58 -7.10
C ILE A 98 -8.12 -0.86 -6.61
N VAL A 99 -6.98 -1.51 -6.80
CA VAL A 99 -5.66 -0.89 -6.66
C VAL A 99 -5.22 -0.37 -8.02
N ASP A 100 -4.89 0.92 -8.08
CA ASP A 100 -4.09 1.54 -9.14
C ASP A 100 -2.62 1.32 -8.81
N ILE A 101 -1.94 0.46 -9.57
CA ILE A 101 -0.55 0.07 -9.29
C ILE A 101 0.40 1.25 -9.51
N ASN A 102 0.14 2.08 -10.54
CA ASN A 102 0.97 3.25 -10.82
C ASN A 102 0.68 4.39 -9.84
N GLY A 103 -0.58 4.51 -9.44
CA GLY A 103 -1.04 5.53 -8.50
C GLY A 103 -0.88 5.16 -7.02
N LYS A 104 -0.56 3.90 -6.69
CA LYS A 104 -0.22 3.37 -5.35
C LYS A 104 -1.25 3.74 -4.26
N LYS A 105 -2.44 3.13 -4.28
CA LYS A 105 -3.63 3.78 -4.83
C LYS A 105 -4.91 2.96 -4.74
N VAL A 106 -5.66 2.91 -3.64
CA VAL A 106 -7.03 2.36 -3.71
C VAL A 106 -7.95 3.38 -4.36
N VAL A 107 -8.68 2.98 -5.41
CA VAL A 107 -9.70 3.80 -6.04
C VAL A 107 -10.99 3.04 -6.26
N LYS A 108 -12.09 3.80 -6.42
CA LYS A 108 -13.40 3.25 -6.74
C LYS A 108 -13.73 3.44 -8.21
N ILE A 109 -14.13 2.37 -8.89
CA ILE A 109 -14.51 2.42 -10.31
C ILE A 109 -15.82 3.19 -10.48
N MET A 110 -15.76 4.39 -11.06
CA MET A 110 -16.95 5.22 -11.33
C MET A 110 -17.42 5.14 -12.78
N ASP A 111 -16.55 4.79 -13.72
CA ASP A 111 -16.93 4.55 -15.10
C ASP A 111 -15.93 3.66 -15.82
N PHE A 112 -16.30 3.19 -17.01
CA PHE A 112 -15.42 2.44 -17.90
C PHE A 112 -15.24 3.19 -19.20
N HIS A 113 -13.99 3.28 -19.65
CA HIS A 113 -13.65 3.63 -21.02
C HIS A 113 -13.74 2.36 -21.85
N ILE A 114 -14.63 2.39 -22.85
CA ILE A 114 -14.82 1.28 -23.78
C ILE A 114 -14.40 1.69 -25.17
N ALA A 115 -13.68 0.81 -25.85
CA ALA A 115 -13.22 1.03 -27.21
C ALA A 115 -13.71 -0.09 -28.14
N ASN A 116 -14.01 0.26 -29.40
CA ASN A 116 -14.22 -0.75 -30.43
C ASN A 116 -12.87 -1.08 -31.07
N ILE A 117 -12.38 -2.31 -30.85
CA ILE A 117 -11.10 -2.82 -31.33
C ILE A 117 -11.40 -4.04 -32.20
N CYS A 118 -11.08 -3.96 -33.50
CA CYS A 118 -11.28 -5.06 -34.46
C CYS A 118 -12.73 -5.62 -34.51
N GLY A 119 -13.75 -4.80 -34.25
CA GLY A 119 -15.16 -5.21 -34.28
C GLY A 119 -15.72 -5.62 -32.91
N GLU A 120 -14.86 -5.75 -31.90
CA GLU A 120 -15.23 -6.11 -30.53
C GLU A 120 -15.22 -4.88 -29.61
N VAL A 121 -16.17 -4.79 -28.68
CA VAL A 121 -16.16 -3.74 -27.66
C VAL A 121 -15.42 -4.24 -26.44
N ARG A 122 -14.34 -3.54 -26.07
CA ARG A 122 -13.47 -3.90 -24.96
C ARG A 122 -13.38 -2.77 -23.95
N ILE A 123 -13.24 -3.13 -22.68
CA ILE A 123 -12.90 -2.19 -21.60
C ILE A 123 -11.40 -1.94 -21.67
N VAL A 124 -10.97 -0.69 -21.83
CA VAL A 124 -9.55 -0.32 -21.95
C VAL A 124 -9.02 0.41 -20.72
N ALA A 125 -9.89 1.11 -20.01
CA ALA A 125 -9.55 1.85 -18.80
C ALA A 125 -10.78 2.02 -17.89
N VAL A 126 -10.55 2.36 -16.64
CA VAL A 126 -11.58 2.82 -15.70
C VAL A 126 -11.31 4.28 -15.36
N GLU A 127 -12.37 4.98 -15.00
CA GLU A 127 -12.26 6.30 -14.43
C GLU A 127 -12.68 6.27 -12.97
N SER A 128 -11.82 6.82 -12.12
CA SER A 128 -12.12 7.12 -10.73
C SER A 128 -12.28 8.64 -10.59
N GLY A 129 -13.24 9.08 -9.77
CA GLY A 129 -13.48 10.52 -9.56
C GLY A 129 -14.94 10.94 -9.63
N PHE A 130 -15.25 12.08 -9.01
CA PHE A 130 -16.62 12.55 -8.87
C PHE A 130 -17.19 13.14 -10.17
N THR A 131 -16.38 13.63 -11.12
CA THR A 131 -16.97 14.17 -12.36
C THR A 131 -17.53 13.06 -13.24
N SER A 132 -16.98 11.84 -13.15
CA SER A 132 -17.59 10.62 -13.69
C SER A 132 -19.00 10.39 -13.13
N TYR A 133 -19.19 10.58 -11.82
CA TYR A 133 -20.50 10.45 -11.18
C TYR A 133 -21.51 11.48 -11.70
N LEU A 134 -21.07 12.73 -11.96
CA LEU A 134 -21.93 13.79 -12.50
C LEU A 134 -22.44 13.50 -13.93
N ARG A 135 -21.66 12.79 -14.76
CA ARG A 135 -22.08 12.39 -16.11
C ARG A 135 -23.30 11.46 -16.09
N ARG A 136 -23.42 10.60 -15.06
CA ARG A 136 -24.57 9.68 -14.89
C ARG A 136 -25.91 10.41 -14.74
N PHE A 137 -25.91 11.63 -14.18
CA PHE A 137 -27.11 12.45 -13.98
C PHE A 137 -27.33 13.48 -15.09
N ASN A 138 -26.51 13.47 -16.14
CA ASN A 138 -26.62 14.37 -17.29
C ASN A 138 -26.52 15.87 -16.89
N VAL A 139 -25.87 16.17 -15.75
CA VAL A 139 -25.69 17.53 -15.23
C VAL A 139 -24.47 18.15 -15.91
N LYS A 140 -24.72 18.87 -17.01
CA LYS A 140 -23.66 19.54 -17.80
C LYS A 140 -23.05 20.76 -17.09
N ASN A 141 -23.77 21.36 -16.12
CA ASN A 141 -23.38 22.58 -15.42
C ASN A 141 -23.48 22.39 -13.91
N VAL A 142 -22.40 21.94 -13.26
CA VAL A 142 -22.28 22.04 -11.80
C VAL A 142 -21.61 23.37 -11.47
N PRO A 143 -22.25 24.27 -10.70
CA PRO A 143 -21.67 25.54 -10.29
C PRO A 143 -20.31 25.35 -9.61
N LEU A 144 -19.35 26.25 -9.88
CA LEU A 144 -18.00 26.23 -9.31
C LEU A 144 -18.00 26.14 -7.77
N LEU A 145 -18.96 26.77 -7.11
CA LEU A 145 -19.16 26.69 -5.65
C LEU A 145 -19.49 25.27 -5.17
N LEU A 146 -20.38 24.56 -5.86
CA LEU A 146 -20.68 23.15 -5.53
C LEU A 146 -19.47 22.25 -5.82
N LYS A 147 -18.74 22.47 -6.92
CA LYS A 147 -17.49 21.73 -7.18
C LYS A 147 -16.45 21.89 -6.07
N LYS A 148 -16.32 23.11 -5.51
CA LYS A 148 -15.42 23.37 -4.37
C LYS A 148 -15.86 22.64 -3.10
N ILE A 149 -17.15 22.69 -2.78
CA ILE A 149 -17.72 21.98 -1.61
C ILE A 149 -17.52 20.47 -1.75
N ILE A 150 -17.77 19.92 -2.94
CA ILE A 150 -17.62 18.51 -3.22
C ILE A 150 -16.15 18.09 -3.17
N ASN A 151 -15.23 18.85 -3.78
CA ASN A 151 -13.80 18.56 -3.70
C ASN A 151 -13.24 18.65 -2.28
N TYR A 152 -13.82 19.51 -1.43
CA TYR A 152 -13.49 19.60 -0.01
C TYR A 152 -14.00 18.38 0.76
N ILE A 153 -15.25 17.97 0.54
CA ILE A 153 -15.86 16.79 1.21
C ILE A 153 -15.22 15.47 0.76
N PHE A 154 -14.92 15.33 -0.54
CA PHE A 154 -14.39 14.09 -1.13
C PHE A 154 -12.87 14.15 -1.39
N LYS A 155 -12.12 14.85 -0.53
CA LYS A 155 -10.65 15.01 -0.58
C LYS A 155 -10.09 15.01 -2.02
N LYS A 156 -10.13 16.15 -2.72
CA LYS A 156 -9.30 16.43 -3.91
C LYS A 156 -9.30 15.31 -4.98
N SER A 157 -10.46 14.68 -5.27
CA SER A 157 -10.58 13.66 -6.32
C SER A 157 -10.45 14.28 -7.72
N VAL A 158 -9.21 14.40 -8.20
CA VAL A 158 -8.93 14.62 -9.62
C VAL A 158 -9.37 13.36 -10.36
N ASP A 159 -10.19 13.51 -11.41
CA ASP A 159 -10.57 12.35 -12.21
C ASP A 159 -9.31 11.68 -12.74
N THR A 160 -9.14 10.41 -12.38
CA THR A 160 -7.97 9.63 -12.75
C THR A 160 -8.43 8.55 -13.71
N VAL A 161 -7.77 8.46 -14.87
CA VAL A 161 -7.99 7.38 -15.83
C VAL A 161 -6.89 6.36 -15.61
N ILE A 162 -7.28 5.13 -15.26
CA ILE A 162 -6.36 4.03 -14.97
C ILE A 162 -6.56 3.01 -16.08
N LYS A 163 -5.48 2.58 -16.73
CA LYS A 163 -5.58 1.57 -17.80
C LYS A 163 -5.87 0.22 -17.18
N TRP A 164 -6.59 -0.63 -17.93
CA TRP A 164 -6.98 -1.95 -17.43
C TRP A 164 -5.78 -2.80 -16.96
N GLU A 165 -4.64 -2.69 -17.64
CA GLU A 165 -3.41 -3.43 -17.33
C GLU A 165 -2.72 -2.99 -16.02
N ASP A 166 -3.00 -1.76 -15.58
CA ASP A 166 -2.43 -1.14 -14.38
C ASP A 166 -3.33 -1.35 -13.14
N MET A 167 -4.38 -2.15 -13.26
CA MET A 167 -5.32 -2.45 -12.17
C MET A 167 -5.04 -3.79 -11.53
N GLU A 168 -5.26 -3.81 -10.22
CA GLU A 168 -5.37 -5.05 -9.45
C GLU A 168 -6.65 -5.03 -8.61
N SER A 169 -7.35 -6.16 -8.54
CA SER A 169 -8.58 -6.25 -7.75
C SER A 169 -8.25 -6.40 -6.28
N VAL A 170 -8.92 -5.61 -5.45
CA VAL A 170 -8.83 -5.69 -3.99
C VAL A 170 -9.76 -6.77 -3.43
N GLU A 171 -10.98 -6.87 -3.98
CA GLU A 171 -12.01 -7.73 -3.41
C GLU A 171 -11.68 -9.21 -3.63
N PHE A 172 -11.36 -9.91 -2.54
CA PHE A 172 -11.41 -11.36 -2.46
C PHE A 172 -12.87 -11.79 -2.54
N ALA A 173 -13.27 -12.31 -3.69
CA ALA A 173 -14.64 -12.70 -3.90
C ALA A 173 -15.06 -13.82 -2.94
N GLU A 174 -15.83 -13.48 -1.92
CA GLU A 174 -16.81 -14.42 -1.39
C GLU A 174 -17.81 -14.69 -2.52
N ASN A 175 -17.52 -15.76 -3.27
CA ASN A 175 -18.26 -16.24 -4.43
C ASN A 175 -18.24 -15.32 -5.68
N ASN A 176 -17.35 -15.70 -6.61
CA ASN A 176 -17.47 -15.56 -8.07
C ASN A 176 -16.73 -14.44 -8.81
N LEU A 177 -15.81 -13.68 -8.22
CA LEU A 177 -14.74 -13.04 -8.98
C LEU A 177 -13.46 -13.85 -8.77
N SER A 178 -13.27 -14.88 -9.59
CA SER A 178 -11.91 -15.29 -9.96
C SER A 178 -11.36 -14.24 -10.92
N ILE A 179 -11.18 -13.01 -10.43
CA ILE A 179 -9.97 -12.28 -10.80
C ILE A 179 -8.91 -12.85 -9.84
N SER A 180 -8.61 -14.13 -10.04
CA SER A 180 -7.40 -14.76 -9.51
C SER A 180 -6.26 -14.25 -10.38
N ILE A 181 -6.03 -12.94 -10.35
CA ILE A 181 -4.74 -12.40 -10.74
C ILE A 181 -4.02 -12.32 -9.40
N PRO A 182 -2.99 -13.15 -9.21
CA PRO A 182 -2.31 -13.21 -7.94
C PRO A 182 -1.75 -11.81 -7.64
N HIS A 183 -1.80 -11.40 -6.38
CA HIS A 183 -1.25 -10.16 -5.81
C HIS A 183 0.25 -9.94 -6.10
N GLN A 184 0.85 -10.70 -7.02
CA GLN A 184 2.23 -10.63 -7.48
C GLN A 184 2.66 -9.22 -7.84
N LYS A 185 1.79 -8.36 -8.38
CA LYS A 185 2.21 -6.99 -8.68
C LYS A 185 2.26 -6.16 -7.40
N ILE A 186 1.21 -6.18 -6.57
CA ILE A 186 1.25 -5.54 -5.24
C ILE A 186 2.44 -6.05 -4.40
N SER A 187 2.71 -7.35 -4.36
CA SER A 187 3.84 -7.93 -3.60
C SER A 187 5.23 -7.56 -4.15
N THR A 188 5.31 -6.88 -5.31
CA THR A 188 6.57 -6.32 -5.84
C THR A 188 6.69 -4.82 -5.64
N MET A 189 5.67 -4.19 -5.04
CA MET A 189 5.70 -2.77 -4.69
C MET A 189 6.54 -2.55 -3.43
N HIS A 190 6.92 -1.29 -3.18
CA HIS A 190 7.59 -0.93 -1.94
C HIS A 190 6.62 -1.10 -0.76
N PRO A 191 7.07 -1.61 0.40
CA PRO A 191 6.22 -1.80 1.58
C PRO A 191 5.39 -0.56 1.97
N ALA A 192 6.01 0.62 1.97
CA ALA A 192 5.33 1.91 2.17
C ALA A 192 4.11 2.16 1.25
N ASP A 193 4.18 1.76 -0.02
CA ASP A 193 3.06 1.91 -0.94
C ASP A 193 1.93 0.93 -0.61
N ILE A 194 2.30 -0.28 -0.17
CA ILE A 194 1.35 -1.32 0.22
C ILE A 194 0.67 -0.94 1.54
N ALA A 195 1.41 -0.40 2.50
CA ALA A 195 0.89 0.15 3.75
C ALA A 195 -0.20 1.20 3.45
N SER A 196 0.10 2.20 2.62
CA SER A 196 -0.89 3.21 2.20
C SER A 196 -2.13 2.60 1.53
N ILE A 197 -1.93 1.59 0.66
CA ILE A 197 -3.05 0.84 0.06
C ILE A 197 -3.91 0.20 1.16
N LEU A 198 -3.30 -0.52 2.09
CA LEU A 198 -4.01 -1.21 3.17
C LEU A 198 -4.79 -0.23 4.05
N GLU A 199 -4.22 0.93 4.38
CA GLU A 199 -4.90 1.95 5.19
C GLU A 199 -6.18 2.47 4.50
N ASP A 200 -6.17 2.63 3.18
CA ASP A 200 -7.33 3.04 2.38
C ASP A 200 -8.41 1.94 2.23
N LEU A 201 -8.09 0.68 2.56
CA LEU A 201 -9.03 -0.44 2.49
C LEU A 201 -9.99 -0.48 3.66
N ASN A 202 -11.15 -1.10 3.44
CA ASN A 202 -12.03 -1.50 4.53
C ASN A 202 -11.42 -2.69 5.31
N ASP A 203 -11.84 -2.87 6.56
CA ASP A 203 -11.24 -3.85 7.48
C ASP A 203 -11.19 -5.29 6.92
N ASN A 204 -12.23 -5.74 6.22
CA ASN A 204 -12.29 -7.11 5.71
C ASN A 204 -11.31 -7.32 4.55
N ASP A 205 -11.29 -6.39 3.59
CA ASP A 205 -10.39 -6.47 2.44
C ASP A 205 -8.93 -6.27 2.87
N ARG A 206 -8.69 -5.36 3.83
CA ARG A 206 -7.38 -5.11 4.43
C ARG A 206 -6.80 -6.39 5.04
N LYS A 207 -7.57 -7.07 5.91
CA LYS A 207 -7.15 -8.32 6.57
C LYS A 207 -6.77 -9.40 5.57
N ARG A 208 -7.64 -9.62 4.58
CA ARG A 208 -7.40 -10.65 3.56
C ARG A 208 -6.18 -10.36 2.70
N LEU A 209 -5.97 -9.09 2.32
CA LEU A 209 -4.82 -8.69 1.54
C LEU A 209 -3.54 -8.86 2.36
N PHE A 210 -3.54 -8.39 3.61
CA PHE A 210 -2.41 -8.51 4.51
C PHE A 210 -2.03 -9.98 4.77
N GLU A 211 -3.00 -10.86 5.01
CA GLU A 211 -2.77 -12.31 5.18
C GLU A 211 -2.17 -12.99 3.95
N SER A 212 -2.30 -12.40 2.76
CA SER A 212 -1.77 -12.96 1.52
C SER A 212 -0.27 -12.74 1.34
N PHE A 213 0.35 -11.82 2.10
CA PHE A 213 1.78 -11.54 2.03
C PHE A 213 2.61 -12.58 2.80
N ASN A 214 3.86 -12.77 2.35
CA ASN A 214 4.83 -13.55 3.12
C ASN A 214 5.20 -12.80 4.42
N ASP A 215 5.84 -13.49 5.35
CA ASP A 215 6.07 -12.97 6.71
C ASP A 215 6.99 -11.74 6.73
N ASP A 216 8.06 -11.78 5.93
CA ASP A 216 9.03 -10.71 5.76
C ASP A 216 8.37 -9.41 5.25
N LEU A 217 7.67 -9.47 4.10
CA LEU A 217 6.95 -8.33 3.54
C LEU A 217 5.84 -7.84 4.47
N ALA A 218 5.15 -8.75 5.18
CA ALA A 218 4.13 -8.36 6.14
C ALA A 218 4.71 -7.56 7.32
N SER A 219 5.93 -7.89 7.77
CA SER A 219 6.65 -7.12 8.78
C SER A 219 7.03 -5.73 8.28
N GLU A 220 7.66 -5.65 7.09
CA GLU A 220 8.03 -4.36 6.49
C GLU A 220 6.81 -3.47 6.24
N ILE A 221 5.67 -4.07 5.85
CA ILE A 221 4.42 -3.33 5.70
C ILE A 221 3.97 -2.77 7.05
N LEU A 222 4.02 -3.55 8.14
CA LEU A 222 3.62 -3.09 9.47
C LEU A 222 4.50 -1.95 9.99
N GLU A 223 5.80 -1.97 9.68
CA GLU A 223 6.77 -0.91 10.00
C GLU A 223 6.45 0.40 9.27
N GLU A 224 5.94 0.32 8.04
CA GLU A 224 5.65 1.50 7.21
C GLU A 224 4.24 2.08 7.41
N MET A 225 3.39 1.45 8.22
CA MET A 225 2.03 1.95 8.49
C MET A 225 2.03 3.09 9.49
N GLU A 226 1.29 4.16 9.19
CA GLU A 226 1.22 5.36 10.04
C GLU A 226 0.17 5.20 11.16
N ASP A 227 -0.91 4.46 10.93
CA ASP A 227 -2.00 4.30 11.91
C ASP A 227 -1.82 3.06 12.79
N ASN A 228 -1.36 3.27 14.01
CA ASN A 228 -1.14 2.20 14.98
C ASN A 228 -2.44 1.43 15.35
N ASN A 229 -3.62 2.04 15.25
CA ASN A 229 -4.87 1.32 15.47
C ASN A 229 -5.10 0.25 14.41
N ILE A 230 -4.71 0.54 13.17
CA ILE A 230 -4.81 -0.41 12.06
C ILE A 230 -3.80 -1.54 12.24
N ARG A 231 -2.56 -1.21 12.63
CA ARG A 231 -1.50 -2.20 12.93
C ARG A 231 -1.96 -3.16 14.03
N VAL A 232 -2.52 -2.62 15.12
CA VAL A 232 -3.11 -3.39 16.21
C VAL A 232 -4.26 -4.27 15.74
N ASP A 233 -5.21 -3.75 14.94
CA ASP A 233 -6.32 -4.56 14.42
C ASP A 233 -5.80 -5.69 13.50
N LEU A 234 -4.83 -5.43 12.64
CA LEU A 234 -4.22 -6.46 11.80
C LEU A 234 -3.64 -7.58 12.65
N ILE A 235 -2.72 -7.27 13.58
CA ILE A 235 -2.06 -8.28 14.42
C ILE A 235 -3.06 -9.05 15.29
N LYS A 236 -4.07 -8.39 15.87
CA LYS A 236 -5.08 -9.05 16.71
C LYS A 236 -5.84 -10.15 15.96
N ASN A 237 -6.09 -9.96 14.66
CA ASN A 237 -6.88 -10.89 13.86
C ASN A 237 -6.05 -12.01 13.22
N LEU A 238 -4.72 -11.95 13.29
CA LEU A 238 -3.85 -13.01 12.79
C LEU A 238 -3.95 -14.28 13.65
N SER A 239 -3.73 -15.43 13.00
CA SER A 239 -3.52 -16.69 13.70
C SER A 239 -2.22 -16.65 14.50
N ASP A 240 -2.17 -17.37 15.63
CA ASP A 240 -0.95 -17.44 16.47
C ASP A 240 0.28 -17.87 15.65
N SER A 241 0.10 -18.80 14.69
CA SER A 241 1.18 -19.25 13.80
C SER A 241 1.75 -18.15 12.92
N LYS A 242 0.90 -17.23 12.42
CA LYS A 242 1.30 -16.12 11.55
C LYS A 242 1.89 -14.97 12.36
N ILE A 243 1.41 -14.79 13.59
CA ILE A 243 2.03 -13.86 14.54
C ILE A 243 3.46 -14.30 14.81
N ILE A 244 3.67 -15.55 15.22
CA ILE A 244 5.01 -16.09 15.52
C ILE A 244 5.96 -15.86 14.33
N SER A 245 5.53 -16.15 13.10
CA SER A 245 6.39 -15.98 11.93
C SER A 245 6.70 -14.53 11.59
N ILE A 246 5.80 -13.57 11.86
CA ILE A 246 6.06 -12.14 11.65
C ILE A 246 6.95 -11.58 12.77
N LEU A 247 6.80 -12.07 14.01
CA LEU A 247 7.59 -11.62 15.16
C LEU A 247 9.09 -11.84 14.98
N ASP A 248 9.51 -12.79 14.15
CA ASP A 248 10.91 -13.04 13.82
C ASP A 248 11.54 -11.94 12.93
N TYR A 249 10.74 -11.12 12.24
CA TYR A 249 11.22 -10.11 11.27
C TYR A 249 11.02 -8.66 11.74
N ILE A 250 10.10 -8.45 12.68
CA ILE A 250 9.77 -7.13 13.23
C ILE A 250 10.75 -6.77 14.35
N SER A 251 11.27 -5.53 14.32
CA SER A 251 12.18 -5.09 15.37
C SER A 251 11.48 -4.98 16.73
N ASN A 252 12.25 -5.16 17.80
CA ASN A 252 11.74 -5.03 19.18
C ASN A 252 11.15 -3.64 19.47
N TYR A 253 11.75 -2.59 18.90
CA TYR A 253 11.25 -1.22 19.01
C TYR A 253 9.90 -1.06 18.33
N GLU A 254 9.77 -1.54 17.10
CA GLU A 254 8.52 -1.41 16.35
C GLU A 254 7.39 -2.20 17.03
N LEU A 255 7.71 -3.38 17.55
CA LEU A 255 6.75 -4.17 18.29
C LEU A 255 6.32 -3.50 19.60
N ALA A 256 7.23 -2.84 20.32
CA ALA A 256 6.91 -2.09 21.52
C ALA A 256 5.86 -0.99 21.23
N ASP A 257 6.03 -0.25 20.12
CA ASP A 257 5.10 0.78 19.66
C ASP A 257 3.69 0.21 19.39
N ILE A 258 3.58 -0.96 18.75
CA ILE A 258 2.27 -1.61 18.55
C ILE A 258 1.65 -2.07 19.87
N LEU A 259 2.46 -2.68 20.73
CA LEU A 259 1.99 -3.25 22.00
C LEU A 259 1.51 -2.17 22.97
N GLU A 260 2.00 -0.94 22.86
CA GLU A 260 1.57 0.17 23.70
C GLU A 260 0.06 0.44 23.56
N GLU A 261 -0.46 0.45 22.32
CA GLU A 261 -1.87 0.69 21.98
C GLU A 261 -2.78 -0.54 22.16
N MET A 262 -2.22 -1.70 22.54
CA MET A 262 -3.00 -2.90 22.81
C MET A 262 -3.63 -2.93 24.21
N ASP A 263 -4.63 -3.78 24.41
CA ASP A 263 -5.09 -4.17 25.75
C ASP A 263 -4.19 -5.24 26.36
N ASP A 264 -4.07 -5.29 27.68
CA ASP A 264 -3.14 -6.21 28.40
C ASP A 264 -3.28 -7.67 27.98
N LYS A 265 -4.51 -8.13 27.70
CA LYS A 265 -4.76 -9.52 27.29
C LYS A 265 -4.17 -9.80 25.91
N SER A 266 -4.32 -8.87 24.98
CA SER A 266 -3.74 -8.98 23.64
C SER A 266 -2.21 -8.89 23.70
N LYS A 267 -1.65 -7.97 24.51
CA LYS A 267 -0.20 -7.86 24.70
C LYS A 267 0.41 -9.17 25.18
N GLU A 268 -0.15 -9.75 26.23
CA GLU A 268 0.37 -11.00 26.81
C GLU A 268 0.29 -12.16 25.82
N ARG A 269 -0.75 -12.20 24.97
CA ARG A 269 -0.86 -13.19 23.87
C ARG A 269 0.29 -13.07 22.87
N ILE A 270 0.80 -11.87 22.60
CA ILE A 270 1.94 -11.67 21.69
C ILE A 270 3.24 -12.01 22.42
N LEU A 271 3.46 -11.44 23.60
CA LEU A 271 4.70 -11.57 24.38
C LEU A 271 5.05 -13.02 24.74
N ILE A 272 4.06 -13.89 24.97
CA ILE A 272 4.32 -15.31 25.31
C ILE A 272 5.03 -16.08 24.19
N ASN A 273 5.06 -15.55 22.97
CA ASN A 273 5.73 -16.18 21.83
C ASN A 273 7.18 -15.72 21.64
N LEU A 274 7.65 -14.75 22.42
CA LEU A 274 8.99 -14.19 22.31
C LEU A 274 9.96 -14.81 23.31
N GLU A 275 11.25 -14.67 23.05
CA GLU A 275 12.29 -15.02 24.02
C GLU A 275 12.32 -14.04 25.19
N GLU A 276 12.79 -14.50 26.36
CA GLU A 276 12.82 -13.68 27.57
C GLU A 276 13.69 -12.42 27.40
N SER A 277 14.75 -12.49 26.58
CA SER A 277 15.58 -11.35 26.20
C SER A 277 14.78 -10.27 25.47
N ASP A 278 14.00 -10.64 24.45
CA ASP A 278 13.21 -9.70 23.66
C ASP A 278 12.10 -9.08 24.49
N ILE A 279 11.41 -9.89 25.32
CA ILE A 279 10.40 -9.39 26.26
C ILE A 279 10.99 -8.34 27.19
N ASN A 280 12.20 -8.56 27.71
CA ASN A 280 12.86 -7.60 28.59
C ASN A 280 13.21 -6.31 27.83
N THR A 281 13.75 -6.41 26.61
CA THR A 281 14.03 -5.26 25.75
C THR A 281 12.77 -4.44 25.47
N ILE A 282 11.69 -5.09 25.01
CA ILE A 282 10.39 -4.44 24.73
C ILE A 282 9.86 -3.73 25.99
N ARG A 283 9.90 -4.40 27.15
CA ARG A 283 9.46 -3.80 28.41
C ARG A 283 10.30 -2.59 28.81
N THR A 284 11.60 -2.62 28.54
CA THR A 284 12.48 -1.47 28.76
C THR A 284 12.10 -0.32 27.83
N ILE A 285 11.87 -0.57 26.55
CA ILE A 285 11.42 0.45 25.59
C ILE A 285 10.11 1.09 26.04
N MET A 286 9.11 0.27 26.38
CA MET A 286 7.80 0.71 26.88
C MET A 286 7.85 1.40 28.26
N SER A 287 8.99 1.38 28.95
CA SER A 287 9.15 2.05 30.25
C SER A 287 9.67 3.48 30.14
N TYR A 288 10.19 3.87 28.97
CA TYR A 288 10.61 5.24 28.71
C TYR A 288 9.40 6.17 28.62
N GLU A 289 9.58 7.43 29.04
CA GLU A 289 8.53 8.44 28.89
C GLU A 289 8.37 8.82 27.41
N ASP A 290 7.13 9.12 27.01
CA ASP A 290 6.81 9.63 25.67
C ASP A 290 7.69 10.84 25.31
N ASN A 291 8.15 10.88 24.06
CA ASN A 291 9.00 11.96 23.53
C ASN A 291 10.40 12.03 24.18
N THR A 292 10.92 10.89 24.63
CA THR A 292 12.33 10.71 24.95
C THR A 292 13.04 9.94 23.85
N VAL A 293 14.37 10.03 23.80
CA VAL A 293 15.18 9.28 22.85
C VAL A 293 14.99 7.77 23.03
N GLY A 294 14.93 7.29 24.27
CA GLY A 294 14.74 5.89 24.60
C GLY A 294 13.40 5.32 24.13
N SER A 295 12.35 6.15 24.05
CA SER A 295 11.04 5.72 23.56
C SER A 295 10.98 5.54 22.04
N ILE A 296 12.01 5.95 21.29
CA ILE A 296 12.05 5.85 19.82
C ILE A 296 13.35 5.26 19.26
N MET A 297 14.28 4.83 20.12
CA MET A 297 15.57 4.31 19.67
C MET A 297 15.42 2.88 19.15
N ASN A 298 16.18 2.55 18.12
CA ASN A 298 16.35 1.18 17.71
C ASN A 298 17.36 0.49 18.64
N THR A 299 16.95 -0.62 19.26
CA THR A 299 17.80 -1.42 20.16
C THR A 299 18.70 -2.42 19.42
N GLU A 300 18.48 -2.61 18.13
CA GLU A 300 19.32 -3.43 17.26
C GLU A 300 20.42 -2.55 16.65
N PHE A 301 21.67 -2.94 16.87
CA PHE A 301 22.82 -2.24 16.35
C PHE A 301 24.04 -3.15 16.26
N ILE A 302 24.99 -2.77 15.41
CA ILE A 302 26.25 -3.50 15.25
C ILE A 302 27.29 -2.92 16.21
N SER A 303 27.84 -3.78 17.07
CA SER A 303 28.96 -3.40 17.93
C SER A 303 30.07 -4.44 17.98
N PHE A 304 31.31 -3.97 18.17
CA PHE A 304 32.50 -4.81 18.29
C PHE A 304 33.37 -4.37 19.46
N ASN A 305 34.14 -5.30 20.00
CA ASN A 305 35.15 -4.99 21.01
C ASN A 305 36.35 -4.26 20.39
N LEU A 306 36.99 -3.40 21.18
CA LEU A 306 38.18 -2.61 20.83
C LEU A 306 39.27 -3.40 20.10
N ASN A 307 39.51 -4.65 20.50
CA ASN A 307 40.64 -5.46 20.02
C ASN A 307 40.33 -6.32 18.79
N VAL A 308 39.14 -6.17 18.18
CA VAL A 308 38.78 -6.91 16.97
C VAL A 308 39.57 -6.34 15.78
N LYS A 309 40.08 -7.22 14.91
CA LYS A 309 40.69 -6.78 13.64
C LYS A 309 39.63 -6.45 12.61
N LEU A 310 39.93 -5.49 11.73
CA LEU A 310 39.01 -5.07 10.69
C LEU A 310 38.61 -6.22 9.75
N GLY A 311 39.54 -7.12 9.42
CA GLY A 311 39.24 -8.32 8.62
C GLY A 311 38.23 -9.25 9.29
N GLU A 312 38.39 -9.52 10.58
CA GLU A 312 37.48 -10.37 11.36
C GLU A 312 36.09 -9.73 11.46
N MET A 313 36.05 -8.42 11.68
CA MET A 313 34.82 -7.64 11.71
C MET A 313 34.04 -7.78 10.39
N PHE A 314 34.72 -7.63 9.25
CA PHE A 314 34.09 -7.81 7.93
C PHE A 314 33.57 -9.22 7.70
N ASP A 315 34.32 -10.23 8.15
CA ASP A 315 33.91 -11.62 7.99
C ASP A 315 32.63 -11.89 8.83
N ILE A 316 32.55 -11.36 10.05
CA ILE A 316 31.35 -11.44 10.90
C ILE A 316 30.17 -10.71 10.26
N ILE A 317 30.35 -9.47 9.79
CA ILE A 317 29.27 -8.70 9.14
C ILE A 317 28.72 -9.44 7.92
N LYS A 318 29.62 -10.04 7.13
CA LYS A 318 29.26 -10.81 5.94
C LYS A 318 28.50 -12.10 6.29
N ASP A 319 28.89 -12.78 7.35
CA ASP A 319 28.27 -14.05 7.77
C ASP A 319 26.88 -13.83 8.39
N VAL A 320 26.67 -12.72 9.10
CA VAL A 320 25.38 -12.40 9.75
C VAL A 320 24.36 -11.79 8.78
N ASN A 321 24.81 -11.15 7.68
CA ASN A 321 23.93 -10.56 6.66
C ASN A 321 22.87 -9.61 7.25
N PHE A 322 23.34 -8.61 8.01
CA PHE A 322 22.50 -7.57 8.62
C PHE A 322 21.66 -6.79 7.58
N LYS A 323 20.50 -6.26 8.00
CA LYS A 323 19.74 -5.27 7.20
C LYS A 323 20.61 -4.04 6.93
N ASP A 324 20.45 -3.44 5.75
CA ASP A 324 21.27 -2.31 5.28
C ASP A 324 21.21 -1.10 6.23
N GLU A 325 20.09 -0.90 6.92
CA GLU A 325 19.89 0.18 7.89
C GLU A 325 20.85 0.11 9.08
N TYR A 326 21.32 -1.08 9.46
CA TYR A 326 22.26 -1.23 10.57
C TYR A 326 23.72 -0.99 10.15
N LEU A 327 23.98 -0.87 8.86
CA LEU A 327 25.33 -0.69 8.30
C LEU A 327 25.76 0.77 8.20
N TYR A 328 25.02 1.75 8.74
CA TYR A 328 25.47 3.15 8.71
C TYR A 328 26.64 3.42 9.67
N ASN A 329 26.53 2.96 10.91
CA ASN A 329 27.52 3.18 11.96
C ASN A 329 27.77 1.89 12.73
N ILE A 330 29.04 1.61 13.01
CA ILE A 330 29.48 0.52 13.85
C ILE A 330 29.96 1.09 15.18
N TYR A 331 29.49 0.52 16.27
CA TYR A 331 29.82 0.97 17.62
C TYR A 331 30.97 0.14 18.21
N VAL A 332 31.90 0.81 18.89
CA VAL A 332 33.05 0.15 19.53
C VAL A 332 32.88 0.22 21.04
N VAL A 333 32.84 -0.94 21.68
CA VAL A 333 32.57 -1.06 23.13
C VAL A 333 33.69 -1.80 23.86
N ASP A 334 33.78 -1.60 25.17
CA ASP A 334 34.61 -2.44 26.05
C ASP A 334 33.86 -3.67 26.57
N GLU A 335 34.49 -4.44 27.47
CA GLU A 335 33.91 -5.64 28.08
C GLU A 335 32.68 -5.35 28.96
N GLU A 336 32.46 -4.10 29.36
CA GLU A 336 31.31 -3.66 30.17
C GLU A 336 30.19 -3.04 29.31
N ASN A 337 30.28 -3.15 27.97
CA ASN A 337 29.42 -2.51 26.98
C ASN A 337 29.46 -0.97 26.99
N ILE A 338 30.51 -0.37 27.55
CA ILE A 338 30.68 1.09 27.55
C ILE A 338 31.16 1.51 26.17
N LEU A 339 30.44 2.46 25.56
CA LEU A 339 30.75 3.01 24.24
C LEU A 339 32.08 3.78 24.28
N LYS A 340 33.03 3.39 23.44
CA LYS A 340 34.38 3.98 23.33
C LYS A 340 34.65 4.67 22.01
N GLY A 341 33.90 4.32 20.96
CA GLY A 341 34.08 4.91 19.64
C GLY A 341 32.97 4.55 18.69
N VAL A 342 32.94 5.27 17.56
CA VAL A 342 32.04 5.03 16.44
C VAL A 342 32.87 4.95 15.16
N ILE A 343 32.46 4.08 14.25
CA ILE A 343 33.04 3.97 12.92
C ILE A 343 31.94 4.13 11.87
N ASP A 344 32.10 5.12 10.99
CA ASP A 344 31.29 5.21 9.76
C ASP A 344 31.69 4.03 8.85
N PHE A 345 30.71 3.22 8.47
CA PHE A 345 30.96 2.05 7.62
C PHE A 345 31.66 2.40 6.30
N LYS A 346 31.42 3.59 5.75
CA LYS A 346 32.09 4.06 4.52
C LYS A 346 33.61 4.19 4.69
N SER A 347 34.06 4.53 5.90
CA SER A 347 35.49 4.65 6.20
C SER A 347 36.21 3.29 6.14
N LEU A 348 35.47 2.21 6.36
CA LEU A 348 36.01 0.85 6.37
C LEU A 348 36.37 0.33 4.98
N MET A 349 35.74 0.84 3.92
CA MET A 349 35.99 0.40 2.54
C MET A 349 37.44 0.58 2.09
N PHE A 350 38.18 1.49 2.75
CA PHE A 350 39.57 1.79 2.43
C PHE A 350 40.55 1.33 3.52
N GLY A 351 40.05 0.64 4.55
CA GLY A 351 40.83 0.18 5.69
C GLY A 351 41.62 -1.09 5.38
N ASP A 352 42.82 -1.19 5.97
CA ASP A 352 43.62 -2.41 5.94
C ASP A 352 43.04 -3.46 6.91
N ARG A 353 42.88 -4.70 6.44
CA ARG A 353 42.25 -5.79 7.20
C ARG A 353 43.00 -6.17 8.47
N ASP A 354 44.31 -5.89 8.54
CA ASP A 354 45.13 -6.21 9.71
C ASP A 354 45.09 -5.16 10.83
N VAL A 355 44.45 -4.01 10.58
CA VAL A 355 44.30 -2.91 11.55
C VAL A 355 43.21 -3.24 12.57
N HIS A 356 43.40 -2.81 13.81
CA HIS A 356 42.38 -3.00 14.85
C HIS A 356 41.31 -1.92 14.75
N VAL A 357 40.08 -2.28 15.12
CA VAL A 357 38.93 -1.38 15.21
C VAL A 357 39.26 -0.15 16.07
N PHE A 358 39.99 -0.34 17.18
CA PHE A 358 40.50 0.73 18.03
C PHE A 358 41.33 1.81 17.31
N ASP A 359 42.11 1.43 16.29
CA ASP A 359 43.03 2.36 15.61
C ASP A 359 42.31 3.27 14.61
N ILE A 360 41.10 2.88 14.18
CA ILE A 360 40.31 3.57 13.14
C ILE A 360 39.04 4.22 13.67
N MET A 361 38.63 3.90 14.90
CA MET A 361 37.42 4.47 15.50
C MET A 361 37.57 5.97 15.77
N ASP A 362 36.46 6.70 15.59
CA ASP A 362 36.37 8.06 16.09
C ASP A 362 36.08 8.03 17.59
N VAL A 363 36.97 8.64 18.38
CA VAL A 363 36.85 8.81 19.83
C VAL A 363 36.12 10.10 20.21
N LYS A 364 35.89 11.00 19.25
CA LYS A 364 35.17 12.27 19.41
C LYS A 364 33.80 12.19 18.72
N PHE A 365 33.04 11.16 19.07
CA PHE A 365 31.71 10.93 18.54
C PHE A 365 30.64 11.73 19.29
N ILE A 366 29.53 11.98 18.59
CA ILE A 366 28.31 12.55 19.18
C ILE A 366 27.43 11.38 19.62
N PHE A 367 26.83 11.49 20.80
CA PHE A 367 25.90 10.50 21.36
C PHE A 367 24.70 11.20 21.99
N LEU A 368 23.62 10.46 22.27
CA LEU A 368 22.44 10.89 23.03
C LEU A 368 22.32 10.05 24.31
N TYR A 369 21.77 10.63 25.36
CA TYR A 369 21.28 9.83 26.48
C TYR A 369 19.89 9.28 26.16
N ASP A 370 19.56 8.11 26.68
CA ASP A 370 18.23 7.50 26.54
C ASP A 370 17.11 8.40 27.11
N GLU A 371 17.37 9.08 28.23
CA GLU A 371 16.44 10.04 28.85
C GLU A 371 16.49 11.45 28.21
N ASP A 372 17.25 11.69 27.13
CA ASP A 372 17.24 13.00 26.44
C ASP A 372 15.88 13.25 25.74
N GLU A 373 15.41 14.50 25.74
CA GLU A 373 14.24 14.92 24.95
C GLU A 373 14.52 14.86 23.44
N LEU A 374 13.51 14.53 22.63
CA LEU A 374 13.66 14.44 21.16
C LEU A 374 14.14 15.74 20.50
N ASN A 375 13.73 16.91 21.00
CA ASN A 375 14.21 18.21 20.48
C ASN A 375 15.74 18.33 20.51
N LYS A 376 16.37 17.76 21.54
CA LYS A 376 17.84 17.74 21.66
C LYS A 376 18.47 16.79 20.64
N ALA A 377 17.79 15.70 20.29
CA ALA A 377 18.20 14.82 19.21
C ALA A 377 18.14 15.55 17.86
N VAL A 378 17.01 16.20 17.55
CA VAL A 378 16.83 17.03 16.33
C VAL A 378 17.96 18.04 16.17
N ASP A 379 18.28 18.79 17.23
CA ASP A 379 19.37 19.77 17.21
C ASP A 379 20.73 19.15 16.85
N LYS A 380 21.03 17.95 17.36
CA LYS A 380 22.28 17.25 17.06
C LYS A 380 22.30 16.73 15.62
N PHE A 381 21.21 16.13 15.15
CA PHE A 381 21.08 15.66 13.77
C PHE A 381 21.33 16.80 12.77
N LEU A 382 20.64 17.93 12.95
CA LEU A 382 20.76 19.09 12.06
C LEU A 382 22.13 19.78 12.15
N LYS A 383 22.70 19.89 13.35
CA LYS A 383 23.97 20.60 13.56
C LYS A 383 25.17 19.84 12.98
N TYR A 384 25.14 18.51 13.03
CA TYR A 384 26.27 17.67 12.67
C TYR A 384 26.04 16.85 11.38
N ASP A 385 24.90 17.03 10.70
CA ASP A 385 24.54 16.34 9.45
C ASP A 385 24.65 14.81 9.58
N LEU A 386 24.13 14.28 10.69
CA LEU A 386 24.23 12.86 11.03
C LEU A 386 23.03 12.09 10.47
N VAL A 387 23.26 10.82 10.10
CA VAL A 387 22.18 9.89 9.69
C VAL A 387 21.68 9.07 10.88
N SER A 388 22.60 8.72 11.78
CA SER A 388 22.28 8.07 13.06
C SER A 388 23.18 8.56 14.19
N ILE A 389 22.71 8.41 15.43
CA ILE A 389 23.42 8.77 16.66
C ILE A 389 23.30 7.62 17.66
N PRO A 390 24.40 7.15 18.28
CA PRO A 390 24.33 6.16 19.36
C PRO A 390 23.60 6.72 20.58
N VAL A 391 22.80 5.87 21.20
CA VAL A 391 22.09 6.15 22.45
C VAL A 391 22.75 5.38 23.58
N VAL A 392 23.03 6.05 24.69
CA VAL A 392 23.68 5.47 25.87
C VAL A 392 22.91 5.75 27.15
N ASP A 393 23.08 4.88 28.15
CA ASP A 393 22.59 5.15 29.50
C ASP A 393 23.49 6.18 30.23
N LYS A 394 23.09 6.53 31.45
CA LYS A 394 23.88 7.39 32.36
C LYS A 394 25.30 6.90 32.66
N ASN A 395 25.60 5.61 32.44
CA ASN A 395 26.91 4.99 32.66
C ASN A 395 27.71 4.85 31.35
N MET A 396 27.27 5.45 30.24
CA MET A 396 27.85 5.34 28.90
C MET A 396 27.75 3.94 28.28
N LYS A 397 26.89 3.06 28.80
CA LYS A 397 26.59 1.78 28.17
C LYS A 397 25.69 2.03 26.97
N ILE A 398 26.02 1.42 25.83
CA ILE A 398 25.19 1.56 24.65
C ILE A 398 23.84 0.85 24.85
N CYS A 399 22.76 1.59 24.60
CA CYS A 399 21.39 1.11 24.71
C CYS A 399 20.77 0.85 23.34
N GLY A 400 21.21 1.61 22.33
CA GLY A 400 20.62 1.58 21.00
C GLY A 400 21.25 2.61 20.07
N SER A 401 20.55 2.87 18.98
CA SER A 401 20.85 3.97 18.08
C SER A 401 19.57 4.62 17.58
N LEU A 402 19.63 5.92 17.32
CA LEU A 402 18.52 6.67 16.78
C LEU A 402 18.85 7.07 15.34
N PHE A 403 17.91 6.91 14.41
CA PHE A 403 18.05 7.41 13.05
C PHE A 403 17.28 8.72 12.85
N ILE A 404 17.73 9.53 11.89
CA ILE A 404 17.07 10.80 11.60
C ILE A 404 15.64 10.62 11.08
N HIS A 405 15.35 9.53 10.36
CA HIS A 405 14.02 9.30 9.80
C HIS A 405 12.97 9.02 10.87
N ASP A 406 13.32 8.29 11.94
CA ASP A 406 12.42 8.00 13.07
C ASP A 406 11.88 9.28 13.72
N ILE A 407 12.75 10.28 13.87
CA ILE A 407 12.39 11.60 14.39
C ILE A 407 11.46 12.34 13.42
N LEU A 408 11.74 12.29 12.13
CA LEU A 408 10.92 12.97 11.12
C LEU A 408 9.49 12.42 11.10
N THR A 409 9.32 11.12 11.35
CA THR A 409 8.00 10.49 11.37
C THR A 409 7.19 10.88 12.62
N LYS A 410 7.79 10.87 13.82
CA LYS A 410 7.07 11.14 15.09
C LYS A 410 6.86 12.63 15.43
N ASP A 411 7.85 13.49 15.16
CA ASP A 411 7.81 14.90 15.62
C ASP A 411 7.30 15.88 14.56
N PHE A 412 7.60 15.66 13.27
CA PHE A 412 7.30 16.67 12.24
C PHE A 412 5.85 16.63 11.73
N PHE A 413 5.14 15.50 11.87
CA PHE A 413 3.78 15.33 11.33
C PHE A 413 2.65 15.50 12.36
N LYS A 414 2.98 15.78 13.64
CA LYS A 414 1.97 16.10 14.68
C LYS A 414 1.55 17.59 14.72
N ILE A 415 1.94 18.41 13.74
CA ILE A 415 1.63 19.86 13.66
C ILE A 415 0.46 20.16 12.69
#